data_AF-A0A6M0G980-F1
#
_entry.id   AF-A0A6M0G980-F1
#
_cell.length_a   1.000
_cell.length_b   1.000
_cell.length_c   1.000
_cell.angle_alpha   90.00
_cell.angle_beta   90.00
_cell.angle_gamma   90.00
#
_symmetry.space_group_name_H-M   'P 1'
#
loop_
_entity.id
_entity.type
_entity.pdbx_description
1 polymer ?
#
loop_
_entity_poly.entity_id
_entity_poly.type
_entity_poly.pdbx_seq_one_letter_code
_entity_poly.pdbx_strand_id
1 'polypeptide(L)' 'MLQSYEAIIENGQLRWLTDQPQISKARVIVTILSDTQPPVSHRTPSPAIAGKGKTLGDLVSSLFEEQDWECLK' A
#
# COMPACT_ATOMS: atom_id res chain seq x y z
N MET A 1 11.23 28.91 17.44
CA MET A 1 11.12 27.44 17.53
C MET A 1 9.80 27.04 16.91
N LEU A 2 9.75 26.07 15.99
CA LEU A 2 8.48 25.61 15.41
C LEU A 2 7.76 24.71 16.43
N GLN A 3 6.45 24.87 16.58
CA GLN A 3 5.60 23.97 17.35
C GLN A 3 4.70 23.21 16.38
N SER A 4 4.67 21.89 16.52
CA SER A 4 3.81 20.99 15.76
C SER A 4 2.62 20.58 16.62
N TYR A 5 1.43 20.62 16.04
CA TYR A 5 0.18 20.19 16.66
C TYR A 5 -0.48 19.17 15.76
N GLU A 6 -1.07 18.15 16.38
CA GLU A 6 -1.78 17.11 15.65
C GLU A 6 -3.28 17.22 15.88
N ALA A 7 -4.04 17.02 14.82
CA ALA A 7 -5.49 17.01 14.82
C ALA A 7 -5.99 15.98 13.82
N ILE A 8 -7.16 15.43 14.11
CA ILE A 8 -7.89 14.57 13.18
C ILE A 8 -9.06 15.34 12.57
N ILE A 9 -9.34 15.07 11.30
CA ILE A 9 -10.52 15.58 10.61
C ILE A 9 -11.48 14.41 10.42
N GLU A 10 -12.56 14.39 11.21
CA GLU A 10 -13.63 13.39 11.10
C GLU A 10 -14.92 14.07 10.66
N ASN A 11 -15.53 13.61 9.56
CA ASN A 11 -16.77 14.20 9.02
C ASN A 11 -16.67 15.72 8.76
N GLY A 12 -15.49 16.20 8.36
CA GLY A 12 -15.23 17.63 8.14
C GLY A 12 -15.04 18.46 9.42
N GLN A 13 -15.10 17.85 10.60
CA GLN A 13 -14.81 18.50 11.87
C GLN A 13 -13.38 18.24 12.31
N LEU A 14 -12.67 19.31 12.66
CA LEU A 14 -11.30 19.24 13.17
C LEU A 14 -11.32 19.06 14.69
N ARG A 15 -10.58 18.05 15.17
CA ARG A 15 -10.41 17.75 16.60
C ARG A 15 -8.92 17.61 16.92
N TRP A 16 -8.44 18.37 17.89
CA TRP A 16 -7.06 18.26 18.36
C TRP A 16 -6.81 16.89 19.03
N LEU A 17 -5.72 16.24 18.66
CA LEU A 17 -5.26 14.99 19.30
C LEU A 17 -4.46 15.29 20.57
N THR A 18 -3.82 16.46 20.61
CA THR A 18 -3.09 17.00 21.75
C THR A 18 -3.77 18.25 22.29
N ASP A 19 -3.14 18.93 23.24
CA ASP A 19 -3.60 20.23 23.72
C ASP A 19 -3.73 21.24 22.58
N GLN A 20 -4.85 21.96 22.59
CA GLN A 20 -5.11 23.02 21.63
C GLN A 20 -4.11 24.17 21.84
N PRO A 21 -3.51 24.69 20.75
CA PRO A 21 -2.59 25.80 20.84
C PRO A 21 -3.28 27.08 21.35
N GLN A 22 -2.72 27.70 22.40
CA GLN A 22 -3.21 28.93 23.01
C GLN A 22 -2.68 30.17 22.26
N ILE A 23 -3.14 30.36 21.02
CA ILE A 23 -2.69 31.44 20.12
C ILE A 23 -3.87 32.16 19.49
N SER A 24 -3.79 33.49 19.42
CA SER A 24 -4.82 34.32 18.78
C SER A 24 -4.61 34.52 17.28
N LYS A 25 -3.34 34.54 16.81
CA LYS A 25 -2.98 34.68 15.39
C LYS A 25 -1.62 34.06 15.11
N ALA A 26 -1.52 33.23 14.08
CA ALA A 26 -0.26 32.64 13.63
C ALA A 26 -0.32 32.30 12.13
N ARG A 27 0.86 32.10 11.51
CA ARG A 27 0.99 31.44 10.20
C ARG A 27 1.06 29.93 10.43
N VAL A 28 0.31 29.15 9.66
CA VAL A 28 0.17 27.70 9.85
C VAL A 28 0.69 26.95 8.62
N ILE A 29 1.32 25.79 8.85
CA ILE A 29 1.67 24.81 7.83
C ILE A 29 0.80 23.58 8.10
N VAL A 30 0.10 23.08 7.08
CA VAL A 30 -0.81 21.92 7.20
C VAL A 30 -0.18 20.74 6.47
N THR A 31 -0.03 19.62 7.18
CA THR A 31 0.39 18.33 6.62
C THR A 31 -0.79 17.37 6.70
N ILE A 32 -1.25 16.86 5.56
CA ILE A 32 -2.37 15.91 5.49
C ILE A 32 -1.79 14.49 5.37
N LEU A 33 -2.00 13.66 6.38
CA LEU A 33 -1.70 12.24 6.32
C LEU A 33 -2.90 11.53 5.70
N SER A 34 -2.73 10.98 4.50
CA SER A 34 -3.79 10.27 3.79
C SER A 34 -3.83 8.83 4.27
N ASP A 35 -5.02 8.31 4.62
CA ASP A 35 -5.25 6.88 4.92
C ASP A 35 -5.15 5.98 3.69
N THR A 36 -4.45 6.41 2.64
CA THR A 36 -4.17 5.55 1.51
C THR A 36 -3.32 4.41 1.99
N GLN A 37 -3.98 3.26 2.23
CA GLN A 37 -3.34 1.95 2.22
C GLN A 37 -2.34 1.99 1.06
N PRO A 38 -1.04 1.73 1.30
CA PRO A 38 -0.07 1.80 0.23
C PRO A 38 -0.63 0.95 -0.92
N PRO A 39 -0.68 1.48 -2.16
CA PRO A 39 -1.21 0.70 -3.26
C PRO A 39 -0.49 -0.63 -3.22
N VAL A 40 -1.25 -1.73 -3.19
CA VAL A 40 -0.68 -3.06 -3.20
C VAL A 40 0.26 -3.08 -4.40
N SER A 41 1.56 -3.07 -4.12
CA SER A 41 2.58 -3.05 -5.16
C SER A 41 2.54 -4.43 -5.80
N HIS A 42 1.70 -4.57 -6.82
CA HIS A 42 1.76 -5.74 -7.68
C HIS A 42 3.16 -5.74 -8.29
N ARG A 43 3.91 -6.80 -8.04
CA ARG A 43 5.24 -6.95 -8.62
C ARG A 43 5.11 -6.82 -10.14
N THR A 44 5.70 -5.78 -10.70
CA THR A 44 5.77 -5.62 -12.15
C THR A 44 6.88 -6.55 -12.65
N PRO A 45 6.61 -7.40 -13.65
CA PRO A 45 7.67 -8.18 -14.28
C PRO A 45 8.73 -7.24 -14.88
N SER A 46 9.98 -7.68 -14.94
CA SER A 46 11.05 -6.95 -15.63
C SER A 46 10.62 -6.62 -17.07
N PRO A 47 10.99 -5.45 -17.62
CA PRO A 47 10.68 -5.09 -19.01
C PRO A 47 11.12 -6.16 -20.02
N ALA A 48 12.15 -6.94 -19.69
CA ALA A 48 12.65 -8.03 -20.54
C ALA A 48 11.61 -9.16 -20.74
N ILE A 49 10.71 -9.36 -19.78
CA ILE A 49 9.73 -10.47 -19.75
C ILE A 49 8.27 -10.01 -19.66
N ALA A 50 8.03 -8.72 -19.45
CA ALA A 50 6.69 -8.16 -19.37
C ALA A 50 5.88 -8.48 -20.64
N GLY A 51 4.66 -9.00 -20.47
CA GLY A 51 3.77 -9.37 -21.56
C GLY A 51 4.17 -10.63 -22.36
N LYS A 52 5.27 -11.31 -22.00
CA LYS A 52 5.73 -12.53 -22.68
C LYS A 52 5.27 -13.82 -22.01
N GLY A 53 4.78 -13.76 -20.78
CA GLY A 53 4.25 -14.91 -20.07
C GLY A 53 2.94 -15.39 -20.69
N LYS A 54 2.83 -16.69 -20.93
CA LYS A 54 1.59 -17.34 -21.36
C LYS A 54 1.34 -18.51 -20.42
N THR A 55 0.10 -18.66 -19.97
CA THR A 55 -0.32 -19.88 -19.27
C THR A 55 -0.35 -21.03 -20.29
N LEU A 56 0.35 -22.10 -19.99
CA LEU A 56 0.29 -23.35 -20.75
C LEU A 56 -0.62 -24.31 -20.00
N GLY A 57 -1.61 -24.87 -20.69
CA GLY A 57 -2.56 -25.82 -20.11
C GLY A 57 -3.63 -25.19 -19.21
N ASP A 58 -4.33 -26.04 -18.47
CA ASP A 58 -5.24 -25.65 -17.40
C ASP A 58 -4.44 -25.36 -16.12
N LEU A 59 -4.80 -24.30 -15.40
CA LEU A 59 -4.16 -23.89 -14.15
C LEU A 59 -4.41 -24.88 -13.00
N VAL A 60 -5.43 -25.72 -13.13
CA VAL A 60 -5.86 -26.66 -12.09
C VAL A 60 -5.19 -28.04 -12.25
N SER A 61 -4.86 -28.45 -13.47
CA SER A 61 -4.23 -29.73 -13.75
C SER A 61 -2.70 -29.62 -13.84
N SER A 62 -1.97 -30.58 -13.28
CA SER A 62 -0.52 -30.70 -13.49
C SER A 62 -0.19 -30.86 -14.98
N LEU A 63 0.83 -30.15 -15.45
CA LEU A 63 1.41 -30.37 -16.79
C LEU A 63 2.25 -31.65 -16.89
N PHE A 64 2.69 -32.18 -15.74
CA PHE A 64 3.55 -33.36 -15.64
C PHE A 64 2.73 -34.58 -15.22
N GLU A 65 3.06 -35.74 -15.80
CA GLU A 65 2.43 -37.01 -15.47
C GLU A 65 2.96 -37.55 -14.13
N GLU A 66 2.25 -38.48 -13.50
CA GLU A 66 2.63 -39.02 -12.17
C GLU A 66 4.03 -39.65 -12.17
N GLN A 67 4.44 -40.22 -13.31
CA GLN A 67 5.75 -40.82 -13.52
C GLN A 67 6.89 -39.79 -13.47
N ASP A 68 6.62 -38.54 -13.88
CA ASP A 68 7.61 -37.45 -13.84
C ASP A 68 7.95 -37.03 -12.39
N TRP A 69 7.07 -37.35 -11.44
CA TRP A 69 7.25 -37.09 -10.02
C TRP A 69 7.98 -38.21 -9.25
N GLU A 70 8.39 -39.31 -9.93
CA GLU A 70 9.12 -40.42 -9.30
C GLU A 70 10.48 -40.02 -8.70
N CYS A 71 11.03 -38.86 -9.07
CA CYS A 71 12.25 -38.33 -8.47
C CYS A 71 12.11 -37.90 -7.00
N LEU A 72 10.90 -37.91 -6.43
CA LEU A 72 10.62 -37.62 -5.02
C LEU A 72 10.31 -38.87 -4.17
N LYS A 73 10.38 -40.08 -4.75
CA LYS A 73 10.26 -41.37 -4.03
C LYS A 73 11.63 -41.94 -3.68
#